data_AF-A0A8H7KKK8-F1
#
_entry.id   AF-A0A8H7KKK8-F1
#
_cell.length_a   1.000
_cell.length_b   1.000
_cell.length_c   1.000
_cell.angle_alpha   90.00
_cell.angle_beta   90.00
_cell.angle_gamma   90.00
#
_symmetry.space_group_name_H-M   'P 1'
#
loop_
_entity.id
_entity.type
_entity.pdbx_description
1 polymer ?
#
loop_
_entity_poly.entity_id
_entity_poly.type
_entity_poly.pdbx_seq_one_letter_code
_entity_poly.pdbx_strand_id
1 'polypeptide(L)'
;MSPPDLPSVLPPSDAVPDTATTLDQINAAERNGKITDPDQTPIYICALQDCFRLYPSLDRLMLHRKRDHNSDTTTDIITWNSDLPDEPKSKEEGTPS
;
A
#
# COMPACT_ATOMS: atom_id res chain seq x y z
N MET A 1 -24.87 18.96 -5.29
CA MET A 1 -23.75 19.07 -4.35
C MET A 1 -22.59 19.67 -5.14
N SER A 2 -22.22 20.93 -4.90
CA SER A 2 -21.10 21.56 -5.61
C SER A 2 -19.78 21.12 -4.98
N PRO A 3 -18.72 20.86 -5.76
CA PRO A 3 -17.43 20.47 -5.23
C PRO A 3 -16.80 21.62 -4.43
N PRO A 4 -16.01 21.32 -3.38
CA PRO A 4 -15.28 22.34 -2.62
C PRO A 4 -14.23 22.99 -3.52
N ASP A 5 -14.29 24.33 -3.61
CA ASP A 5 -13.34 25.16 -4.34
C ASP A 5 -12.14 25.44 -3.43
N LEU A 6 -10.97 24.91 -3.77
CA LEU A 6 -9.75 25.12 -3.01
C LEU A 6 -8.91 26.19 -3.71
N PRO A 7 -8.45 27.23 -2.99
CA PRO A 7 -7.60 28.24 -3.58
C PRO A 7 -6.25 27.62 -3.97
N SER A 8 -5.88 27.72 -5.25
CA SER A 8 -4.54 27.32 -5.71
C SER A 8 -3.51 28.24 -5.07
N VAL A 9 -2.74 27.70 -4.11
CA VAL A 9 -1.69 28.44 -3.38
C VAL A 9 -0.49 28.75 -4.29
N LEU A 10 -0.34 28.02 -5.39
CA LEU A 10 0.74 28.20 -6.35
C LEU A 10 0.18 28.65 -7.71
N PRO A 11 0.89 29.55 -8.42
CA PRO A 11 0.53 29.90 -9.78
C PRO A 11 0.59 28.64 -10.65
N PRO A 12 -0.36 28.46 -11.60
CA PRO A 12 -0.25 27.41 -12.59
C PRO A 12 1.05 27.60 -13.35
N SER A 13 1.92 26.60 -13.34
CA SER A 13 3.11 26.56 -14.18
C SER A 13 2.97 25.40 -15.16
N ASP A 14 3.29 25.64 -16.42
CA ASP A 14 3.33 24.58 -17.42
C ASP A 14 4.37 23.53 -17.03
N ALA A 15 4.00 22.26 -17.20
CA ALA A 15 4.93 21.15 -17.03
C ALA A 15 5.91 21.14 -18.22
N VAL A 16 7.13 21.60 -17.97
CA VAL A 16 8.20 21.62 -18.98
C VAL A 16 8.74 20.19 -19.14
N PRO A 17 8.81 19.64 -20.37
CA PRO A 17 9.42 18.33 -20.59
C PRO A 17 10.91 18.40 -20.25
N ASP A 18 11.40 17.38 -19.57
CA ASP A 18 12.80 17.31 -19.21
C ASP A 18 13.66 17.07 -20.46
N THR A 19 14.47 18.06 -20.84
CA THR A 19 15.37 18.00 -22.01
C THR A 19 16.84 17.78 -21.65
N ALA A 20 17.15 17.70 -20.36
CA ALA A 20 18.53 17.69 -19.86
C ALA A 20 18.94 16.33 -19.26
N THR A 21 17.98 15.54 -18.80
CA THR A 21 18.25 14.24 -18.19
C THR A 21 18.70 13.26 -19.26
N THR A 22 19.94 12.81 -19.14
CA THR A 22 20.53 11.81 -20.03
C THR A 22 20.02 10.41 -19.67
N LEU A 23 20.00 9.51 -20.65
CA LEU A 23 19.59 8.12 -20.44
C LEU A 23 20.38 7.41 -19.32
N ASP A 24 21.67 7.74 -19.17
CA ASP A 24 22.51 7.22 -18.08
C ASP A 24 22.04 7.69 -16.70
N GLN A 25 21.58 8.94 -16.57
CA GLN A 25 21.00 9.46 -15.33
C GLN A 25 19.65 8.82 -15.01
N ILE A 26 18.84 8.50 -16.02
CA ILE A 26 17.60 7.73 -15.85
C ILE A 26 17.93 6.32 -15.34
N ASN A 27 18.89 5.64 -15.97
CA ASN A 27 19.31 4.30 -15.54
C ASN A 27 19.97 4.29 -14.15
N ALA A 28 20.66 5.36 -13.78
CA ALA A 28 21.18 5.54 -12.43
C ALA A 28 20.05 5.81 -11.42
N ALA A 29 19.01 6.56 -11.81
CA ALA A 29 17.84 6.80 -10.98
C ALA A 29 16.96 5.55 -10.79
N GLU A 30 16.85 4.69 -11.80
CA GLU A 30 16.21 3.36 -11.72
C GLU A 30 16.91 2.44 -10.68
N ARG A 31 18.20 2.67 -10.40
CA ARG A 31 18.91 1.99 -9.31
C ARG A 31 18.65 2.61 -7.93
N ASN A 32 18.20 3.87 -7.89
CA ASN A 32 17.95 4.61 -6.66
C ASN A 32 16.49 4.45 -6.19
N GLY A 33 15.54 4.45 -7.12
CA GLY A 33 14.19 3.99 -6.88
C GLY A 33 14.15 2.49 -7.03
N LYS A 34 14.38 1.75 -5.94
CA LYS A 34 14.08 0.32 -5.95
C LYS A 34 12.59 0.21 -6.29
N ILE A 35 12.27 -0.16 -7.52
CA ILE A 35 10.93 -0.62 -7.88
C ILE A 35 10.77 -1.90 -7.07
N THR A 36 10.29 -1.75 -5.85
CA THR A 36 10.00 -2.87 -4.99
C THR A 36 8.60 -3.29 -5.33
N ASP A 37 8.49 -4.45 -5.98
CA ASP A 37 7.20 -5.10 -6.15
C ASP A 37 6.48 -5.13 -4.80
N PRO A 38 5.15 -4.95 -4.78
CA PRO A 38 4.40 -4.99 -3.53
C PRO A 38 4.57 -6.34 -2.79
N ASP A 39 4.91 -7.41 -3.52
CA ASP A 39 5.34 -8.71 -2.97
C ASP A 39 6.69 -8.64 -2.23
N GLN A 40 7.64 -7.87 -2.74
CA GLN A 40 8.99 -7.72 -2.18
C GLN A 40 9.05 -6.70 -1.03
N THR A 41 8.11 -5.74 -0.98
CA THR A 41 7.94 -4.81 0.13
C THR A 41 6.50 -4.78 0.63
N PRO A 42 6.08 -5.78 1.41
CA PRO A 42 4.77 -5.75 2.02
C PRO A 42 4.67 -4.60 3.02
N ILE A 43 3.65 -3.77 2.84
CA ILE A 43 3.32 -2.68 3.76
C ILE A 43 2.11 -3.13 4.58
N TYR A 44 2.27 -3.15 5.90
CA TYR A 44 1.24 -3.47 6.87
C TYR A 44 0.79 -2.20 7.59
N ILE A 45 -0.52 -2.01 7.71
CA ILE A 45 -1.11 -0.80 8.30
C ILE A 45 -1.94 -1.19 9.51
N CYS A 46 -1.71 -0.51 10.64
CA CYS A 46 -2.55 -0.63 11.83
C CYS A 46 -3.89 0.08 11.57
N ALA A 47 -4.98 -0.66 11.38
CA ALA A 47 -6.30 -0.09 11.10
C ALA A 47 -7.15 0.14 12.38
N LEU A 48 -6.52 0.16 13.55
CA LEU A 48 -7.15 0.59 14.79
C LEU A 48 -7.46 2.10 14.73
N GLN A 49 -8.55 2.49 15.40
CA GLN A 49 -8.99 3.87 15.44
C GLN A 49 -7.87 4.80 15.93
N ASP A 50 -7.64 5.88 15.19
CA ASP A 50 -6.63 6.91 15.43
C ASP A 50 -5.14 6.49 15.33
N CYS A 51 -4.82 5.32 14.76
CA CYS A 51 -3.41 4.89 14.59
C CYS A 51 -2.89 5.00 13.16
N PHE A 52 -3.49 4.27 12.21
CA PHE A 52 -3.16 4.26 10.77
C PHE A 52 -1.66 4.24 10.44
N ARG A 53 -0.85 3.60 11.30
CA ARG A 53 0.61 3.63 11.19
C ARG A 53 1.12 2.50 10.33
N LEU A 54 2.10 2.81 9.48
CA LEU A 54 2.66 1.89 8.50
C LEU A 54 3.90 1.18 9.03
N TYR A 55 3.98 -0.12 8.75
CA TYR A 55 5.07 -0.99 9.15
C TYR A 55 5.54 -1.85 7.97
N PRO A 56 6.86 -2.08 7.83
CA PRO A 56 7.42 -2.93 6.78
C PRO A 56 7.31 -4.43 7.10
N SER A 57 6.86 -4.80 8.30
CA SER A 57 6.70 -6.19 8.72
C SER A 57 5.53 -6.38 9.68
N LEU A 58 4.87 -7.54 9.59
CA LEU A 58 3.77 -7.91 10.47
C LEU A 58 4.20 -7.97 11.94
N ASP A 59 5.40 -8.50 12.22
CA ASP A 59 5.94 -8.59 13.58
C ASP A 59 6.05 -7.21 14.27
N ARG A 60 6.51 -6.19 13.53
CA ARG A 60 6.59 -4.82 14.06
C ARG A 60 5.22 -4.21 14.31
N LEU A 61 4.25 -4.51 13.44
CA LEU A 61 2.88 -4.07 13.61
C LEU A 61 2.25 -4.72 14.86
N MET A 62 2.43 -6.04 15.05
CA MET A 62 1.91 -6.76 16.21
C MET A 62 2.55 -6.26 17.52
N LEU A 63 3.86 -6.00 17.52
CA LEU A 63 4.55 -5.41 18.67
C LEU A 63 3.98 -4.03 19.02
N HIS A 64 3.76 -3.18 18.01
CA HIS A 64 3.12 -1.88 18.20
C HIS A 64 1.70 -2.03 18.76
N ARG A 65 0.89 -2.94 18.21
CA ARG A 65 -0.49 -3.18 18.64
C ARG A 65 -0.55 -3.61 20.10
N LYS A 66 0.35 -4.51 20.50
CA LYS A 66 0.47 -4.96 21.89
C LYS A 66 0.89 -3.84 22.84
N ARG A 67 1.79 -2.96 22.42
CA ARG A 67 2.33 -1.88 23.25
C ARG A 67 1.39 -0.68 23.37
N ASP A 68 0.83 -0.24 22.25
CA ASP A 68 0.12 1.03 22.13
C ASP A 68 -1.41 0.84 22.20
N HIS A 69 -1.92 -0.36 21.89
CA HIS A 69 -3.37 -0.66 21.89
C HIS A 69 -3.76 -1.84 22.79
N ASN A 70 -2.80 -2.51 23.45
CA ASN A 70 -3.01 -3.69 24.30
C ASN A 70 -3.90 -4.77 23.63
N SER A 71 -3.79 -4.88 22.30
CA SER A 71 -4.62 -5.72 21.45
C SER A 71 -3.72 -6.64 20.62
N ASP A 72 -4.11 -7.91 20.50
CA ASP A 72 -3.36 -8.96 19.79
C ASP A 72 -4.14 -9.46 18.55
N THR A 73 -5.29 -8.87 18.25
CA THR A 73 -6.15 -9.33 17.14
C THR A 73 -5.58 -8.95 15.78
N THR A 74 -5.58 -9.88 14.82
CA THR A 74 -5.10 -9.63 13.44
C THR A 74 -6.17 -9.02 12.52
N THR A 75 -7.38 -8.78 13.04
CA THR A 75 -8.57 -8.36 12.25
C THR A 75 -8.45 -6.98 11.63
N ASP A 76 -7.73 -6.07 12.28
CA ASP A 76 -7.63 -4.66 11.84
C ASP A 76 -6.24 -4.38 11.26
N ILE A 77 -5.82 -5.23 10.34
CA ILE A 77 -4.55 -5.09 9.61
C ILE A 77 -4.87 -4.99 8.13
N ILE A 78 -4.52 -3.84 7.54
CA ILE A 78 -4.64 -3.64 6.09
C ILE A 78 -3.26 -3.92 5.49
N THR A 79 -3.21 -4.81 4.50
CA THR A 79 -1.99 -5.14 3.77
C THR A 79 -2.14 -4.71 2.31
N TRP A 80 -1.12 -4.05 1.77
CA TRP A 80 -1.13 -3.58 0.38
C TRP A 80 -1.23 -4.74 -0.64
N ASN A 81 -0.77 -5.95 -0.29
CA ASN A 81 -1.07 -7.18 -1.04
C ASN A 81 -2.43 -7.74 -0.60
N SER A 82 -3.48 -7.31 -1.27
CA SER A 82 -4.82 -7.92 -1.15
C SER A 82 -5.10 -8.84 -2.34
N ASP A 83 -4.18 -9.74 -2.69
CA ASP A 83 -4.54 -10.98 -3.38
C ASP A 83 -5.05 -11.96 -2.33
N LEU A 84 -6.29 -11.73 -1.88
CA LEU A 84 -7.02 -12.78 -1.20
C LEU A 84 -7.17 -13.92 -2.21
N PRO A 85 -6.69 -15.15 -1.93
CA PRO A 85 -7.08 -16.29 -2.74
C PRO A 85 -8.61 -16.35 -2.70
N ASP A 86 -9.20 -16.37 -3.90
CA ASP A 86 -10.62 -16.64 -4.16
C ASP A 86 -11.12 -17.69 -3.17
N GLU A 87 -12.30 -17.45 -2.59
CA GLU A 87 -13.04 -18.43 -1.80
C GLU A 87 -12.86 -19.85 -2.36
N PRO A 88 -12.81 -20.90 -1.53
CA PRO A 88 -12.83 -22.25 -2.05
C PRO A 88 -14.13 -22.44 -2.85
N LYS A 89 -14.06 -22.33 -4.19
CA LYS A 89 -15.12 -22.74 -5.10
C LYS A 89 -15.59 -24.10 -4.64
N SER A 90 -16.81 -24.13 -4.14
CA SER A 90 -17.48 -25.32 -3.66
C SER A 90 -17.35 -26.38 -4.74
N LYS A 91 -16.71 -27.51 -4.41
CA LYS A 91 -16.73 -28.68 -5.27
C LYS A 91 -18.18 -29.09 -5.43
N GLU A 92 -18.78 -28.83 -6.58
CA GLU A 92 -19.92 -29.60 -7.06
C GLU A 92 -19.41 -31.02 -7.32
N GLU A 93 -19.36 -31.83 -6.28
CA GLU A 93 -19.24 -33.28 -6.41
C GLU A 93 -20.59 -33.80 -6.92
N GLY A 94 -20.65 -34.00 -8.24
CA GLY A 94 -21.62 -34.90 -8.82
C GLY A 94 -21.51 -36.27 -8.16
N THR A 95 -22.64 -36.82 -7.74
CA THR A 95 -22.75 -38.24 -7.42
C THR A 95 -23.85 -38.84 -8.31
N PRO A 96 -23.54 -39.93 -9.03
CA PRO A 96 -24.47 -40.57 -9.95
C PRO A 96 -25.38 -41.57 -9.22
N SER A 97 -26.63 -41.68 -9.66
CA SER A 97 -27.39 -42.94 -9.85
C SER A 97 -28.78 -42.64 -10.41
#